data_AF-A0A2C9LN93-F1
#
_entry.id   AF-A0A2C9LN93-F1
#
_cell.length_a   1.000
_cell.length_b   1.000
_cell.length_c   1.000
_cell.angle_alpha   90.00
_cell.angle_beta   90.00
_cell.angle_gamma   90.00
#
_symmetry.space_group_name_H-M   'P 1'
#
loop_
_entity.id
_entity.type
_entity.pdbx_description
1 polymer ?
#
loop_
_entity_poly.entity_id
_entity_poly.type
_entity_poly.pdbx_seq_one_letter_code
_entity_poly.pdbx_strand_id
1 'polypeptide(L)'
;MYQITYLNPAESRNTENDSDSLGTTKSCISNTLRSHASFIERLESFSALTWFGKPLDLSPLVCARYGWENVDTDMLRCVGCKTFLSGQLPNKSDYLAFQESYNRLKKSLISAHDKFCIVAANPCPEHFCHVPVEDPTLLMVGFTERVKALMVVQDKLPCIALSKLQSLGYDEGQAGAYCKRNLLPDYDSTAQVVTLAFAGWTCW
;
A
#
# COMPACT_ATOMS: atom_id res chain seq x y z
N MET A 1 78.47 5.68 6.29
CA MET A 1 78.47 6.91 5.49
C MET A 1 78.90 6.52 4.08
N TYR A 2 77.95 6.14 3.24
CA TYR A 2 78.22 5.79 1.84
C TYR A 2 77.24 6.56 0.96
N GLN A 3 77.77 7.47 0.16
CA GLN A 3 77.08 8.05 -1.00
C GLN A 3 77.26 7.10 -2.18
N ILE A 4 76.27 7.05 -3.10
CA ILE A 4 76.41 7.52 -4.49
C ILE A 4 75.13 7.18 -5.32
N THR A 5 74.48 8.26 -5.78
CA THR A 5 73.72 8.55 -7.02
C THR A 5 72.74 7.58 -7.71
N TYR A 6 71.49 8.06 -7.79
CA TYR A 6 70.55 8.23 -8.93
C TYR A 6 70.68 7.41 -10.24
N LEU A 7 69.57 6.78 -10.64
CA LEU A 7 68.78 7.05 -11.87
C LEU A 7 67.47 6.21 -11.87
N ASN A 8 66.32 6.88 -12.01
CA ASN A 8 64.99 6.34 -12.37
C ASN A 8 64.84 6.43 -13.92
N PRO A 9 63.82 5.92 -14.65
CA PRO A 9 62.51 5.38 -14.23
C PRO A 9 61.97 4.17 -15.05
N ALA A 10 60.84 3.59 -14.60
CA ALA A 10 59.64 3.23 -15.40
C ALA A 10 58.94 1.92 -14.91
N GLU A 11 57.79 2.15 -14.28
CA GLU A 11 56.51 1.44 -14.43
C GLU A 11 56.44 -0.10 -14.48
N SER A 12 55.84 -0.66 -13.42
CA SER A 12 54.85 -1.74 -13.56
C SER A 12 53.70 -1.52 -12.59
N ARG A 13 52.50 -1.41 -13.16
CA ARG A 13 51.20 -1.13 -12.55
C ARG A 13 50.78 -2.24 -11.58
N ASN A 14 50.29 -1.86 -10.41
CA ASN A 14 49.27 -2.61 -9.71
C ASN A 14 48.03 -1.71 -9.60
N THR A 15 46.98 -2.12 -10.29
CA THR A 15 45.63 -1.56 -10.20
C THR A 15 44.97 -2.09 -8.93
N GLU A 16 44.77 -1.24 -7.94
CA GLU A 16 43.87 -1.51 -6.83
C GLU A 16 42.43 -1.36 -7.33
N ASN A 17 41.72 -2.50 -7.37
CA ASN A 17 40.29 -2.58 -7.68
C ASN A 17 39.50 -2.14 -6.46
N ASP A 18 38.97 -0.92 -6.52
CA ASP A 18 38.05 -0.37 -5.53
C ASP A 18 36.62 -0.42 -6.07
N SER A 19 36.01 -1.61 -6.08
CA SER A 19 34.64 -1.79 -6.56
C SER A 19 33.96 -3.07 -6.05
N ASP A 20 33.47 -3.09 -4.80
CA ASP A 20 32.38 -4.04 -4.47
C ASP A 20 31.54 -3.75 -3.19
N SER A 21 31.42 -2.48 -2.75
CA SER A 21 30.61 -2.14 -1.56
C SER A 21 29.30 -1.39 -1.85
N LEU A 22 29.04 -1.02 -3.12
CA LEU A 22 27.86 -0.23 -3.51
C LEU A 22 26.68 -1.09 -4.02
N GLY A 23 26.93 -2.33 -4.45
CA GLY A 23 25.91 -3.24 -4.99
C GLY A 23 25.01 -3.85 -3.91
N THR A 24 25.59 -4.23 -2.78
CA THR A 24 24.89 -4.91 -1.67
C THR A 24 23.94 -3.97 -0.93
N THR A 25 24.33 -2.71 -0.75
CA THR A 25 23.57 -1.68 0.00
C THR A 25 22.34 -1.17 -0.76
N LYS A 26 22.41 -1.08 -2.09
CA LYS A 26 21.25 -0.69 -2.92
C LYS A 26 20.21 -1.80 -2.98
N SER A 27 20.65 -3.05 -3.04
CA SER A 27 19.77 -4.22 -3.06
C SER A 27 18.96 -4.33 -1.76
N CYS A 28 19.60 -4.21 -0.60
CA CYS A 28 18.90 -4.29 0.68
C CYS A 28 17.89 -3.14 0.89
N ILE A 29 18.25 -1.89 0.55
CA ILE A 29 17.33 -0.74 0.62
C ILE A 29 16.13 -0.93 -0.33
N SER A 30 16.37 -1.42 -1.55
CA SER A 30 15.29 -1.68 -2.52
C SER A 30 14.30 -2.73 -2.04
N ASN A 31 14.77 -3.75 -1.32
CA ASN A 31 13.91 -4.80 -0.76
C ASN A 31 13.11 -4.29 0.43
N THR A 32 13.68 -3.42 1.26
CA THR A 32 12.96 -2.78 2.37
C THR A 32 11.81 -1.90 1.86
N LEU A 33 12.05 -0.98 0.91
CA LEU A 33 11.01 -0.06 0.43
C LEU A 33 9.86 -0.76 -0.32
N ARG A 34 10.12 -1.96 -0.84
CA ARG A 34 9.13 -2.79 -1.55
C ARG A 34 8.50 -3.86 -0.67
N SER A 35 8.89 -3.96 0.60
CA SER A 35 8.30 -4.89 1.55
C SER A 35 6.79 -4.61 1.70
N HIS A 36 6.03 -5.65 2.08
CA HIS A 36 4.61 -5.49 2.36
C HIS A 36 4.39 -4.47 3.49
N ALA A 37 5.22 -4.48 4.52
CA ALA A 37 5.18 -3.51 5.61
C ALA A 37 5.33 -2.07 5.09
N SER A 38 6.36 -1.77 4.28
CA SER A 38 6.53 -0.43 3.71
C SER A 38 5.44 -0.03 2.71
N PHE A 39 4.78 -0.99 2.06
CA PHE A 39 3.58 -0.72 1.26
C PHE A 39 2.41 -0.27 2.15
N ILE A 40 2.18 -0.96 3.27
CA ILE A 40 1.14 -0.61 4.25
C ILE A 40 1.43 0.76 4.89
N GLU A 41 2.67 1.05 5.30
CA GLU A 41 3.05 2.37 5.84
C GLU A 41 2.69 3.51 4.87
N ARG A 42 2.92 3.31 3.56
CA ARG A 42 2.50 4.29 2.55
C ARG A 42 0.99 4.39 2.45
N LEU A 43 0.28 3.27 2.52
CA LEU A 43 -1.19 3.25 2.45
C LEU A 43 -1.82 4.00 3.64
N GLU A 44 -1.25 3.85 4.84
CA GLU A 44 -1.71 4.51 6.07
C GLU A 44 -1.52 6.04 6.04
N SER A 45 -0.65 6.56 5.17
CA SER A 45 -0.51 8.02 5.00
C SER A 45 -1.73 8.68 4.34
N PHE A 46 -2.62 7.90 3.71
CA PHE A 46 -3.79 8.43 3.01
C PHE A 46 -4.99 8.57 3.95
N SER A 47 -5.76 9.65 3.77
CA SER A 47 -7.04 9.82 4.43
C SER A 47 -8.11 10.32 3.46
N ALA A 48 -9.38 10.15 3.84
CA ALA A 48 -10.50 10.73 3.09
C ALA A 48 -10.47 12.26 3.07
N LEU A 49 -9.72 12.92 3.96
CA LEU A 49 -9.60 14.38 4.02
C LEU A 49 -8.52 14.92 3.08
N THR A 50 -7.44 14.15 2.87
CA THR A 50 -6.25 14.59 2.14
C THR A 50 -6.16 14.02 0.73
N TRP A 51 -6.91 12.95 0.42
CA TRP A 51 -6.95 12.31 -0.91
C TRP A 51 -8.38 11.99 -1.35
N PHE A 52 -9.25 12.98 -1.25
CA PHE A 52 -10.69 12.82 -1.42
C PHE A 52 -11.13 12.59 -2.87
N GLY A 53 -12.13 11.72 -3.07
CA GLY A 53 -12.92 11.65 -4.30
C GLY A 53 -12.17 11.20 -5.57
N LYS A 54 -10.98 10.63 -5.42
CA LYS A 54 -10.15 10.19 -6.54
C LYS A 54 -10.72 8.95 -7.24
N PRO A 55 -10.64 8.85 -8.58
CA PRO A 55 -10.97 7.63 -9.33
C PRO A 55 -10.13 6.43 -8.87
N LEU A 56 -10.60 5.21 -9.15
CA LEU A 56 -9.94 3.95 -8.73
C LEU A 56 -8.48 3.84 -9.22
N ASP A 57 -8.21 4.30 -10.44
CA ASP A 57 -6.85 4.32 -11.01
C ASP A 57 -5.89 5.30 -10.29
N LEU A 58 -6.42 6.15 -9.42
CA LEU A 58 -5.69 7.07 -8.55
C LEU A 58 -5.92 6.75 -7.06
N SER A 59 -6.39 5.53 -6.75
CA SER A 59 -6.62 5.10 -5.37
C SER A 59 -5.33 5.09 -4.55
N PRO A 60 -5.43 5.18 -3.21
CA PRO A 60 -4.29 5.02 -2.31
C PRO A 60 -3.46 3.75 -2.57
N LEU A 61 -4.11 2.63 -2.93
CA LEU A 61 -3.45 1.37 -3.29
C LEU A 61 -2.53 1.53 -4.51
N VAL A 62 -3.03 2.18 -5.57
CA VAL A 62 -2.24 2.44 -6.78
C VAL A 62 -1.09 3.39 -6.48
N CYS A 63 -1.33 4.43 -5.69
CA CYS A 63 -0.31 5.39 -5.30
C CYS A 63 0.81 4.71 -4.48
N ALA A 64 0.45 3.98 -3.42
CA ALA A 64 1.38 3.24 -2.58
C ALA A 64 2.18 2.21 -3.38
N ARG A 65 1.56 1.54 -4.37
CA ARG A 65 2.25 0.59 -5.25
C ARG A 65 3.41 1.23 -6.00
N TYR A 66 3.22 2.44 -6.51
CA TYR A 66 4.24 3.21 -7.21
C TYR A 66 5.13 4.06 -6.30
N GLY A 67 5.10 3.82 -4.99
CA GLY A 67 6.04 4.43 -4.05
C GLY A 67 5.62 5.78 -3.49
N TRP A 68 4.37 6.17 -3.71
CA TRP A 68 3.84 7.44 -3.22
C TRP A 68 3.24 7.29 -1.84
N GLU A 69 3.61 8.21 -0.95
CA GLU A 69 2.90 8.50 0.31
C GLU A 69 2.20 9.85 0.17
N ASN A 70 1.09 10.02 0.88
CA ASN A 70 0.35 11.27 0.94
C ASN A 70 0.89 12.14 2.08
N VAL A 71 1.38 13.33 1.74
CA VAL A 71 2.07 14.23 2.69
C VAL A 71 1.29 15.50 2.98
N ASP A 72 0.30 15.83 2.15
CA ASP A 72 -0.62 16.96 2.32
C ASP A 72 -1.87 16.75 1.43
N THR A 73 -2.84 17.65 1.50
CA THR A 73 -4.03 17.68 0.64
C THR A 73 -3.62 17.64 -0.83
N ASP A 74 -4.00 16.57 -1.52
CA ASP A 74 -3.69 16.35 -2.92
C ASP A 74 -2.17 16.45 -3.23
N MET A 75 -1.31 16.07 -2.27
CA MET A 75 0.14 16.07 -2.46
C MET A 75 0.75 14.72 -2.13
N LEU A 76 1.52 14.19 -3.07
CA LEU A 76 2.26 12.94 -2.93
C LEU A 76 3.75 13.22 -2.85
N ARG A 77 4.48 12.39 -2.09
CA ARG A 77 5.94 12.33 -2.09
C ARG A 77 6.40 10.91 -2.37
N CYS A 78 7.40 10.74 -3.22
CA CYS A 78 7.99 9.43 -3.45
C CYS A 78 8.89 9.04 -2.26
N VAL A 79 8.71 7.85 -1.68
CA VAL A 79 9.56 7.36 -0.59
C VAL A 79 11.00 7.09 -1.04
N GLY A 80 11.21 6.77 -2.32
CA GLY A 80 12.51 6.48 -2.91
C GLY A 80 13.30 7.73 -3.31
N CYS A 81 12.75 8.51 -4.24
CA CYS A 81 13.44 9.68 -4.81
C CYS A 81 13.07 11.04 -4.20
N LYS A 82 12.10 11.07 -3.29
CA LYS A 82 11.63 12.29 -2.59
C LYS A 82 11.01 13.37 -3.49
N THR A 83 10.82 13.10 -4.79
CA THR A 83 10.05 13.97 -5.69
C THR A 83 8.59 14.10 -5.22
N PHE A 84 8.02 15.28 -5.46
CA PHE A 84 6.62 15.58 -5.15
C PHE A 84 5.75 15.54 -6.40
N LEU A 85 4.49 15.14 -6.22
CA LEU A 85 3.49 15.10 -7.28
C LEU A 85 2.15 15.65 -6.75
N SER A 86 1.65 16.69 -7.40
CA SER A 86 0.31 17.20 -7.14
C SER A 86 -0.74 16.24 -7.71
N GLY A 87 -1.66 15.83 -6.86
CA GLY A 87 -2.83 15.02 -7.18
C GLY A 87 -4.08 15.83 -7.51
N GLN A 88 -3.99 17.16 -7.56
CA GLN A 88 -5.15 18.03 -7.72
C GLN A 88 -5.84 17.78 -9.06
N LEU A 89 -7.17 17.65 -9.02
CA LEU A 89 -8.00 17.48 -10.20
C LEU A 89 -8.99 18.64 -10.32
N PRO A 90 -9.30 19.12 -11.54
CA PRO A 90 -10.38 20.05 -11.77
C PRO A 90 -11.74 19.52 -11.28
N ASN A 91 -12.74 20.40 -11.22
CA ASN A 91 -14.11 19.96 -10.95
C ASN A 91 -14.60 19.04 -12.09
N LYS A 92 -15.30 17.96 -11.74
CA LYS A 92 -15.89 17.02 -12.70
C LYS A 92 -16.91 17.65 -13.65
N SER A 93 -17.45 18.83 -13.32
CA SER A 93 -18.32 19.61 -14.20
C SER A 93 -17.61 20.07 -15.47
N ASP A 94 -16.30 20.33 -15.41
CA ASP A 94 -15.46 20.54 -16.59
C ASP A 94 -14.86 19.20 -17.03
N TYR A 95 -15.68 18.43 -17.76
CA TYR A 95 -15.33 17.06 -18.14
C TYR A 95 -14.02 16.98 -18.93
N LEU A 96 -13.78 17.90 -19.88
CA LEU A 96 -12.58 17.85 -20.73
C LEU A 96 -11.32 18.14 -19.92
N ALA A 97 -11.31 19.21 -19.12
CA ALA A 97 -10.17 19.54 -18.27
C ALA A 97 -9.92 18.46 -17.21
N PHE A 98 -10.99 17.89 -16.65
CA PHE A 98 -10.91 16.77 -15.72
C PHE A 98 -10.26 15.54 -16.38
N GLN A 99 -10.75 15.11 -17.55
CA GLN A 99 -10.21 13.94 -18.25
C GLN A 99 -8.74 14.12 -18.63
N GLU A 100 -8.35 15.29 -19.12
CA GLU A 100 -6.96 15.56 -19.45
C GLU A 100 -6.07 15.49 -18.21
N SER A 101 -6.47 16.16 -17.13
CA SER A 101 -5.71 16.19 -15.88
C SER A 101 -5.64 14.82 -15.20
N TYR A 102 -6.74 14.07 -15.24
CA TYR A 102 -6.82 12.69 -14.78
C TYR A 102 -5.83 11.78 -15.54
N ASN A 103 -5.85 11.83 -16.87
CA ASN A 103 -4.96 11.01 -17.69
C ASN A 103 -3.50 11.40 -17.53
N ARG A 104 -3.21 12.70 -17.37
CA ARG A 104 -1.88 13.20 -17.06
C ARG A 104 -1.40 12.67 -15.71
N LEU A 105 -2.22 12.82 -14.66
CA LEU A 105 -1.88 12.36 -13.31
C LEU A 105 -1.67 10.85 -13.25
N LYS A 106 -2.54 10.06 -13.90
CA LYS A 106 -2.39 8.60 -13.99
C LYS A 106 -1.02 8.20 -14.57
N LYS A 107 -0.57 8.89 -15.63
CA LYS A 107 0.77 8.68 -16.21
C LYS A 107 1.86 9.14 -15.25
N SER A 108 1.68 10.28 -14.59
CA SER A 108 2.63 10.86 -13.64
C SER A 108 2.85 9.98 -12.40
N LEU A 109 1.88 9.19 -11.94
CA LEU A 109 2.13 8.22 -10.87
C LEU A 109 3.27 7.24 -11.21
N ILE A 110 3.46 6.94 -12.50
CA ILE A 110 4.48 6.03 -12.99
C ILE A 110 5.75 6.79 -13.37
N SER A 111 5.62 7.96 -14.01
CA SER A 111 6.75 8.66 -14.64
C SER A 111 7.31 9.84 -13.86
N ALA A 112 6.59 10.43 -12.91
CA ALA A 112 7.00 11.66 -12.21
C ALA A 112 8.00 11.38 -11.06
N HIS A 113 8.93 10.46 -11.28
CA HIS A 113 10.01 10.15 -10.38
C HIS A 113 11.32 10.74 -10.88
N ASP A 114 12.32 10.84 -10.02
CA ASP A 114 13.69 11.09 -10.47
C ASP A 114 14.20 9.90 -11.33
N LYS A 115 15.15 10.19 -12.24
CA LYS A 115 15.70 9.30 -13.27
C LYS A 115 16.20 7.95 -12.73
N PHE A 116 16.61 7.91 -11.46
CA PHE A 116 17.17 6.72 -10.82
C PHE A 116 16.35 6.25 -9.61
N CYS A 117 15.05 6.56 -9.58
CA CYS A 117 14.17 6.10 -8.51
C CYS A 117 14.01 4.58 -8.53
N ILE A 118 14.44 3.93 -7.45
CA ILE A 118 14.38 2.48 -7.32
C ILE A 118 12.94 1.94 -7.27
N VAL A 119 12.00 2.73 -6.73
CA VAL A 119 10.58 2.32 -6.66
C VAL A 119 9.90 2.47 -8.02
N ALA A 120 10.29 3.46 -8.82
CA ALA A 120 9.79 3.61 -10.19
C ALA A 120 10.26 2.47 -11.09
N ALA A 121 11.54 2.08 -10.96
CA ALA A 121 12.12 0.98 -11.73
C ALA A 121 11.55 -0.40 -11.33
N ASN A 122 11.15 -0.55 -10.07
CA ASN A 122 10.61 -1.80 -9.55
C ASN A 122 9.49 -1.52 -8.52
N PRO A 123 8.24 -1.29 -8.98
CA PRO A 123 7.13 -1.01 -8.07
C PRO A 123 6.82 -2.21 -7.17
N CYS A 124 5.96 -1.99 -6.17
CA CYS A 124 5.44 -3.10 -5.38
C CYS A 124 4.65 -4.08 -6.25
N PRO A 125 4.64 -5.38 -5.92
CA PRO A 125 3.84 -6.37 -6.62
C PRO A 125 2.37 -5.99 -6.67
N GLU A 126 1.69 -6.32 -7.76
CA GLU A 126 0.27 -5.99 -7.94
C GLU A 126 -0.64 -6.67 -6.92
N HIS A 127 -0.30 -7.90 -6.47
CA HIS A 127 -1.07 -8.63 -5.47
C HIS A 127 -1.16 -7.90 -4.11
N PHE A 128 -0.29 -6.93 -3.81
CA PHE A 128 -0.43 -6.09 -2.61
C PHE A 128 -1.67 -5.17 -2.69
N CYS A 129 -2.15 -4.86 -3.89
CA CYS A 129 -3.37 -4.06 -4.10
C CYS A 129 -4.66 -4.90 -3.98
N HIS A 130 -4.55 -6.20 -3.72
CA HIS A 130 -5.67 -7.11 -3.69
C HIS A 130 -5.77 -7.80 -2.33
N VAL A 131 -7.01 -8.11 -1.92
CA VAL A 131 -7.23 -8.96 -0.76
C VAL A 131 -6.67 -10.34 -1.09
N PRO A 132 -5.89 -10.98 -0.20
CA PRO A 132 -5.32 -12.30 -0.43
C PRO A 132 -6.41 -13.37 -0.29
N VAL A 133 -7.26 -13.49 -1.32
CA VAL A 133 -8.40 -14.44 -1.31
C VAL A 133 -7.92 -15.91 -1.29
N GLU A 134 -6.68 -16.15 -1.70
CA GLU A 134 -6.07 -17.47 -1.83
C GLU A 134 -5.59 -18.06 -0.50
N ASP A 135 -5.59 -17.30 0.60
CA ASP A 135 -5.22 -17.78 1.93
C ASP A 135 -6.43 -17.79 2.89
N PRO A 136 -7.20 -18.90 2.93
CA PRO A 136 -8.34 -19.04 3.82
C PRO A 136 -7.99 -18.84 5.30
N THR A 137 -6.77 -19.20 5.71
CA THR A 137 -6.34 -19.07 7.11
C THR A 137 -6.18 -17.60 7.47
N LEU A 138 -5.49 -16.82 6.64
CA LEU A 138 -5.32 -15.38 6.86
C LEU A 138 -6.67 -14.64 6.79
N LEU A 139 -7.52 -15.00 5.83
CA LEU A 139 -8.88 -14.44 5.73
C LEU A 139 -9.70 -14.71 7.00
N MET A 140 -9.61 -15.93 7.54
CA MET A 140 -10.36 -16.32 8.73
C MET A 140 -9.85 -15.60 9.98
N VAL A 141 -8.53 -15.43 10.13
CA VAL A 141 -7.93 -14.66 11.22
C VAL A 141 -8.45 -13.23 11.19
N GLY A 142 -8.30 -12.54 10.05
CA GLY A 142 -8.75 -11.15 9.93
C GLY A 142 -10.26 -10.99 10.08
N PHE A 143 -11.06 -11.94 9.59
CA PHE A 143 -12.50 -11.96 9.84
C PHE A 143 -12.82 -12.08 11.33
N THR A 144 -12.16 -13.01 12.02
CA THR A 144 -12.36 -13.25 13.45
C THR A 144 -11.99 -12.03 14.29
N GLU A 145 -10.90 -11.35 13.94
CA GLU A 145 -10.48 -10.10 14.59
C GLU A 145 -11.51 -8.99 14.42
N ARG A 146 -12.08 -8.83 13.21
CA ARG A 146 -13.15 -7.86 12.95
C ARG A 146 -14.41 -8.16 13.75
N VAL A 147 -14.82 -9.42 13.82
CA VAL A 147 -15.97 -9.83 14.65
C VAL A 147 -15.70 -9.44 16.11
N LYS A 148 -14.56 -9.83 16.68
CA LYS A 148 -14.20 -9.49 18.07
C LYS A 148 -14.19 -7.98 18.32
N ALA A 149 -13.64 -7.19 17.41
CA ALA A 149 -13.59 -5.73 17.55
C ALA A 149 -15.00 -5.12 17.53
N LEU A 150 -15.84 -5.49 16.55
CA LEU A 150 -17.20 -4.99 16.41
C LEU A 150 -18.12 -5.42 17.55
N MET A 151 -17.90 -6.62 18.12
CA MET A 151 -18.63 -7.08 19.30
C MET A 151 -18.54 -6.12 20.48
N VAL A 152 -17.39 -5.46 20.69
CA VAL A 152 -17.18 -4.50 21.78
C VAL A 152 -18.18 -3.34 21.73
N VAL A 153 -18.68 -3.00 20.54
CA VAL A 153 -19.59 -1.88 20.30
C VAL A 153 -20.93 -2.32 19.71
N GLN A 154 -21.31 -3.60 19.87
CA GLN A 154 -22.45 -4.18 19.16
C GLN A 154 -23.77 -3.42 19.35
N ASP A 155 -24.02 -2.87 20.54
CA ASP A 155 -25.24 -2.12 20.87
C ASP A 155 -25.31 -0.74 20.17
N LYS A 156 -24.20 -0.30 19.56
CA LYS A 156 -24.08 0.98 18.85
C LYS A 156 -23.94 0.80 17.33
N LEU A 157 -23.97 -0.43 16.84
CA LEU A 157 -23.76 -0.69 15.42
C LEU A 157 -24.97 -0.24 14.58
N PRO A 158 -24.74 0.38 13.41
CA PRO A 158 -25.82 0.79 12.54
C PRO A 158 -26.50 -0.43 11.93
N CYS A 159 -27.84 -0.41 11.88
CA CYS A 159 -28.59 -1.40 11.11
C CYS A 159 -28.37 -1.14 9.62
N ILE A 160 -28.03 -2.18 8.86
CA ILE A 160 -27.75 -2.09 7.42
C ILE A 160 -28.75 -2.89 6.60
N ALA A 161 -29.12 -2.36 5.44
CA ALA A 161 -29.99 -3.06 4.51
C ALA A 161 -29.24 -4.24 3.86
N LEU A 162 -29.68 -5.46 4.11
CA LEU A 162 -29.04 -6.68 3.61
C LEU A 162 -29.52 -7.11 2.24
N SER A 163 -30.46 -6.39 1.61
CA SER A 163 -31.09 -6.78 0.34
C SER A 163 -30.08 -7.10 -0.76
N LYS A 164 -28.99 -6.32 -0.84
CA LYS A 164 -27.94 -6.58 -1.82
C LYS A 164 -27.13 -7.84 -1.50
N LEU A 165 -26.81 -8.06 -0.23
CA LEU A 165 -26.11 -9.27 0.21
C LEU A 165 -26.98 -10.52 0.00
N GLN A 166 -28.27 -10.44 0.34
CA GLN A 166 -29.24 -11.49 0.07
C GLN A 166 -29.34 -11.83 -1.43
N SER A 167 -29.31 -10.82 -2.30
CA SER A 167 -29.27 -11.05 -3.75
C SER A 167 -28.00 -11.77 -4.25
N LEU A 168 -26.94 -11.74 -3.45
CA LEU A 168 -25.69 -12.47 -3.69
C LEU A 168 -25.65 -13.83 -2.98
N GLY A 169 -26.76 -14.25 -2.36
CA GLY A 169 -26.88 -15.52 -1.64
C GLY A 169 -26.38 -15.50 -0.20
N TYR A 170 -26.11 -14.32 0.37
CA TYR A 170 -25.73 -14.20 1.78
C TYR A 170 -26.95 -14.33 2.69
N ASP A 171 -26.87 -15.25 3.65
CA ASP A 171 -27.87 -15.43 4.71
C ASP A 171 -27.25 -15.07 6.07
N GLU A 172 -27.78 -14.01 6.68
CA GLU A 172 -27.29 -13.49 7.95
C GLU A 172 -27.42 -14.50 9.11
N GLY A 173 -28.52 -15.25 9.13
CA GLY A 173 -28.77 -16.27 10.17
C GLY A 173 -27.76 -17.42 10.08
N GLN A 174 -27.49 -17.90 8.87
CA GLN A 174 -26.48 -18.93 8.61
C GLN A 174 -25.07 -18.43 8.92
N ALA A 175 -24.73 -17.20 8.53
CA ALA A 175 -23.43 -16.60 8.83
C ALA A 175 -23.23 -16.48 10.35
N GLY A 176 -24.23 -15.95 11.07
CA GLY A 176 -24.22 -15.84 12.53
C GLY A 176 -24.07 -17.20 13.22
N ALA A 177 -24.87 -18.18 12.81
CA ALA A 177 -24.81 -19.54 13.34
C ALA A 177 -23.46 -20.22 13.06
N TYR A 178 -22.91 -20.04 11.85
CA TYR A 178 -21.60 -20.58 11.48
C TYR A 178 -20.50 -19.98 12.37
N CYS A 179 -20.51 -18.66 12.57
CA CYS A 179 -19.53 -17.97 13.40
C CYS A 179 -19.60 -18.45 14.86
N LYS A 180 -20.79 -18.47 15.44
CA LYS A 180 -21.02 -18.95 16.82
C LYS A 180 -20.61 -20.42 16.97
N ARG A 181 -20.81 -21.26 15.97
CA ARG A 181 -20.49 -22.69 16.09
C ARG A 181 -19.01 -23.01 15.87
N ASN A 182 -18.36 -22.37 14.91
CA ASN A 182 -17.05 -22.82 14.41
C ASN A 182 -15.89 -21.88 14.74
N LEU A 183 -16.17 -20.59 14.97
CA LEU A 183 -15.12 -19.57 15.08
C LEU A 183 -15.04 -18.99 16.48
N LEU A 184 -16.20 -18.65 17.06
CA LEU A 184 -16.30 -17.92 18.31
C LEU A 184 -17.39 -18.51 19.23
N PRO A 185 -17.24 -19.77 19.69
CA PRO A 185 -18.24 -20.46 20.52
C PRO A 185 -18.48 -19.78 21.87
N ASP A 186 -17.44 -19.21 22.45
CA ASP A 186 -17.53 -18.58 23.79
C ASP A 186 -18.07 -17.15 23.76
N TYR A 187 -18.34 -16.60 22.56
CA TYR A 187 -18.68 -15.20 22.37
C TYR A 187 -20.14 -15.05 21.94
N ASP A 188 -20.83 -14.05 22.48
CA ASP A 188 -22.20 -13.72 22.12
C ASP A 188 -22.24 -12.61 21.06
N SER A 189 -21.89 -12.96 19.82
CA SER A 189 -21.95 -12.05 18.67
C SER A 189 -23.33 -12.08 18.04
N THR A 190 -23.96 -10.92 17.84
CA THR A 190 -25.17 -10.84 17.01
C THR A 190 -24.86 -11.13 15.54
N ALA A 191 -25.87 -11.57 14.79
CA ALA A 191 -25.74 -11.81 13.35
C ALA A 191 -25.36 -10.52 12.59
N GLN A 192 -25.78 -9.35 13.08
CA GLN A 192 -25.41 -8.05 12.55
C GLN A 192 -23.90 -7.78 12.67
N VAL A 193 -23.29 -8.10 13.82
CA VAL A 193 -21.83 -7.99 14.01
C VAL A 193 -21.09 -8.82 12.97
N VAL A 194 -21.55 -10.07 12.79
CA VAL A 194 -20.98 -11.01 11.82
C VAL A 194 -21.10 -10.46 10.40
N THR A 195 -22.25 -9.93 10.05
CA THR A 195 -22.50 -9.34 8.73
C THR A 195 -21.66 -8.10 8.46
N LEU A 196 -21.49 -7.22 9.44
CA LEU A 196 -20.62 -6.04 9.30
C LEU A 196 -19.14 -6.45 9.18
N ALA A 197 -18.68 -7.42 9.96
CA ALA A 197 -17.33 -7.97 9.84
C ALA A 197 -17.09 -8.62 8.47
N PHE A 198 -18.08 -9.33 7.95
CA PHE A 198 -18.05 -9.91 6.59
C PHE A 198 -17.96 -8.82 5.51
N ALA A 199 -18.70 -7.72 5.69
CA ALA A 199 -18.66 -6.55 4.82
C ALA A 199 -17.40 -5.67 5.00
N GLY A 200 -16.43 -6.11 5.82
CA GLY A 200 -15.14 -5.44 5.99
C GLY A 200 -15.12 -4.29 7.00
N TRP A 201 -16.15 -4.13 7.82
CA TRP A 201 -16.17 -3.09 8.85
C TRP A 201 -15.16 -3.38 9.96
N THR A 202 -14.46 -2.34 10.40
CA THR A 202 -13.48 -2.37 11.49
C THR A 202 -13.81 -1.26 12.50
N CYS A 203 -13.45 -1.47 13.76
CA CYS A 203 -13.41 -0.39 14.75
C CYS A 203 -12.04 0.30 14.67
N TRP A 204 -12.03 1.63 14.54
CA TRP A 204 -10.83 2.47 14.58
C TRP A 204 -10.73 3.16 15.93
#